data_AF-A0A7L3MY77-F1
#
_entry.id   AF-A0A7L3MY77-F1
#
_cell.length_a   1.000
_cell.length_b   1.000
_cell.length_c   1.000
_cell.angle_alpha   90.00
_cell.angle_beta   90.00
_cell.angle_gamma   90.00
#
_symmetry.space_group_name_H-M   'P 1'
#
loop_
_entity.id
_entity.type
_entity.pdbx_description
1 polymer ?
#
loop_
_entity_poly.entity_id
_entity_poly.type
_entity_poly.pdbx_seq_one_letter_code
_entity_poly.pdbx_strand_id
1 'polypeptide(L)'
;QNQLSGYLLRKFKNSNGWQKLWVVFTNFCLFFYKTHQDDYPLASLPLLGYTVSCPVEADGIQKDYVFKLQFKSHVYFFRAESKYTFER
;
A
#
# COMPACT_ATOMS: atom_id res chain seq x y z
N GLN A 1 -8.78 -1.68 -19.81
CA GLN A 1 -7.67 -2.00 -18.90
C GLN A 1 -7.78 -1.08 -17.70
N ASN A 2 -8.35 -1.55 -16.60
CA ASN A 2 -8.53 -0.76 -15.37
C ASN A 2 -7.32 -0.99 -14.44
N GLN A 3 -6.12 -0.65 -14.92
CA GLN A 3 -4.93 -0.70 -14.07
C GLN A 3 -4.90 0.58 -13.23
N LEU A 4 -5.00 0.41 -11.91
CA LEU A 4 -4.83 1.50 -10.97
C LEU A 4 -3.35 1.59 -10.62
N SER A 5 -2.73 2.74 -10.88
CA SER A 5 -1.33 2.96 -10.52
C SER A 5 -1.11 4.33 -9.90
N GLY A 6 -0.16 4.43 -8.99
CA GLY A 6 0.15 5.68 -8.32
C GLY A 6 1.21 5.54 -7.25
N TYR A 7 1.69 6.67 -6.76
CA TYR A 7 2.58 6.67 -5.60
C TYR A 7 1.82 6.43 -4.31
N LEU A 8 2.31 5.48 -3.52
CA LEU A 8 1.88 5.24 -2.15
C LEU A 8 3.09 5.22 -1.23
N LEU A 9 2.86 5.57 0.03
CA LEU A 9 3.84 5.38 1.09
C LEU A 9 3.53 4.06 1.81
N ARG A 10 4.46 3.09 1.81
CA ARG A 10 4.35 1.85 2.59
C ARG A 10 5.09 2.00 3.92
N LYS A 11 4.44 1.72 5.05
CA LYS A 11 5.11 1.72 6.37
C LYS A 11 6.15 0.59 6.47
N PHE A 12 7.29 0.87 7.08
CA PHE A 12 8.26 -0.18 7.42
C PHE A 12 7.75 -1.04 8.58
N LYS A 13 7.98 -2.37 8.51
CA LYS A 13 7.49 -3.33 9.51
C LYS A 13 8.03 -3.06 10.92
N ASN A 14 9.32 -2.70 11.02
CA ASN A 14 10.03 -2.60 12.29
C ASN A 14 10.44 -1.15 12.64
N SER A 15 9.83 -0.15 12.01
CA SER A 15 10.11 1.26 12.32
C SER A 15 8.94 2.19 12.00
N ASN A 16 9.04 3.44 12.42
CA ASN A 16 8.03 4.48 12.13
C ASN A 16 8.18 5.12 10.74
N GLY A 17 9.22 4.74 9.99
CA GLY A 17 9.46 5.26 8.65
C GLY A 17 8.47 4.71 7.62
N TRP A 18 8.40 5.43 6.50
CA TRP A 18 7.55 5.13 5.36
C TRP A 18 8.38 5.21 4.08
N GLN A 19 8.11 4.31 3.14
CA GLN A 19 8.80 4.25 1.85
C GLN A 19 7.84 4.66 0.73
N LYS A 20 8.20 5.70 -0.03
CA LYS A 20 7.49 6.04 -1.27
C LYS A 20 7.81 5.03 -2.35
N LEU A 21 6.77 4.45 -2.94
CA LEU A 21 6.83 3.44 -3.98
C LEU A 21 5.82 3.80 -5.06
N TRP A 22 6.18 3.55 -6.32
CA TRP A 22 5.19 3.49 -7.39
C TRP A 22 4.51 2.12 -7.32
N VAL A 23 3.20 2.11 -7.19
CA VAL A 23 2.41 0.89 -7.00
C VAL A 23 1.50 0.71 -8.20
N VAL A 24 1.50 -0.50 -8.76
CA VAL A 24 0.58 -0.91 -9.82
C VAL A 24 -0.31 -2.01 -9.28
N PHE A 25 -1.62 -1.80 -9.32
CA PHE A 25 -2.62 -2.81 -9.02
C PHE A 25 -3.18 -3.39 -10.32
N THR A 26 -2.93 -4.68 -10.52
CA THR A 26 -3.45 -5.45 -11.65
C THR A 26 -3.53 -6.92 -11.26
N ASN A 27 -4.48 -7.67 -11.83
CA ASN A 27 -4.60 -9.12 -11.59
C ASN A 27 -4.64 -9.49 -10.09
N PHE A 28 -5.39 -8.72 -9.29
CA PHE A 28 -5.48 -8.90 -7.83
C PHE A 28 -4.13 -8.90 -7.11
N CYS A 29 -3.14 -8.19 -7.64
CA CYS A 29 -1.78 -8.12 -7.10
C CYS A 29 -1.28 -6.68 -7.10
N LEU A 30 -0.57 -6.29 -6.03
CA LEU A 30 0.20 -5.05 -6.00
C LEU A 30 1.63 -5.33 -6.43
N PHE A 31 2.13 -4.57 -7.40
CA PHE A 31 3.53 -4.57 -7.79
C PHE A 31 4.17 -3.28 -7.33
N PHE A 32 5.34 -3.37 -6.70
CA PHE A 32 6.03 -2.24 -6.10
C PHE A 32 7.29 -1.90 -6.90
N TYR A 33 7.43 -0.65 -7.29
CA TYR A 33 8.59 -0.12 -8.00
C TYR A 33 9.19 1.04 -7.20
N LYS A 34 10.48 1.34 -7.39
CA LYS A 34 11.10 2.52 -6.77
C LYS A 34 10.57 3.78 -7.45
N THR A 35 10.44 3.75 -8.78
CA THR A 35 9.89 4.83 -9.61
C THR A 35 8.94 4.29 -10.67
N HIS A 36 8.21 5.17 -11.34
CA HIS A 36 7.32 4.78 -12.45
C HIS A 36 8.08 4.44 -13.74
N GLN A 37 9.39 4.69 -13.79
CA GLN A 37 10.25 4.43 -14.95
C GLN A 37 11.01 3.10 -14.84
N ASP A 38 10.89 2.40 -13.71
CA ASP A 38 11.60 1.14 -13.50
C ASP A 38 10.91 0.03 -14.30
N ASP A 39 11.69 -0.76 -15.04
CA ASP A 39 11.17 -1.84 -15.87
C ASP A 39 10.71 -3.08 -15.07
N TYR A 40 11.25 -3.27 -13.86
CA TYR A 40 11.00 -4.46 -13.04
C TYR A 40 10.57 -4.09 -11.61
N PRO A 41 9.59 -4.82 -11.04
CA PRO A 41 9.15 -4.56 -9.68
C PRO A 41 10.18 -5.04 -8.66
N LEU A 42 10.33 -4.29 -7.57
CA LEU A 42 11.08 -4.68 -6.37
C LEU A 42 10.43 -5.87 -5.65
N ALA A 43 9.09 -5.93 -5.68
CA ALA A 43 8.31 -6.98 -5.03
C ALA A 43 6.89 -7.03 -5.59
N SER A 44 6.19 -8.12 -5.31
CA SER A 44 4.76 -8.26 -5.55
C SER A 44 4.03 -8.70 -4.27
N LEU A 45 2.75 -8.33 -4.16
CA LEU A 45 1.86 -8.74 -3.08
C LEU A 45 0.50 -9.16 -3.66
N PRO A 46 0.26 -10.49 -3.81
CA PRO A 46 -1.05 -11.02 -4.14
C PRO A 46 -2.07 -10.65 -3.07
N LEU A 47 -3.23 -10.16 -3.47
CA LEU A 47 -4.26 -9.67 -2.55
C LEU A 47 -5.39 -10.67 -2.30
N LEU A 48 -5.37 -11.85 -2.92
CA LEU A 48 -6.40 -12.86 -2.67
C LEU A 48 -6.38 -13.26 -1.19
N GLY A 49 -7.49 -13.01 -0.50
CA GLY A 49 -7.64 -13.26 0.95
C GLY A 49 -7.27 -12.09 1.85
N TYR A 50 -6.69 -11.00 1.33
CA TYR A 50 -6.47 -9.78 2.11
C TYR A 50 -7.77 -9.02 2.32
N THR A 51 -7.94 -8.47 3.52
CA THR A 51 -8.99 -7.50 3.83
C THR A 51 -8.43 -6.08 3.83
N VAL A 52 -9.24 -5.13 3.40
CA VAL A 52 -8.94 -3.68 3.44
C VAL A 52 -9.70 -3.06 4.61
N SER A 53 -9.03 -2.29 5.46
CA SER A 53 -9.67 -1.53 6.53
C SER A 53 -8.94 -0.22 6.80
N CYS A 54 -9.53 0.66 7.61
CA CYS A 54 -8.77 1.74 8.24
C CYS A 54 -7.89 1.16 9.38
N PRO A 55 -6.75 1.79 9.71
CA PRO A 55 -6.02 1.50 10.94
C PRO A 55 -6.88 1.75 12.17
N VAL A 56 -6.66 0.96 13.21
CA VAL A 56 -7.26 1.16 14.55
C VAL A 56 -6.26 1.83 15.48
N GLU A 57 -6.72 2.30 16.64
CA GLU A 57 -5.86 2.94 17.64
C GLU A 57 -4.66 2.06 18.06
N ALA A 58 -4.89 0.76 18.24
CA ALA A 58 -3.86 -0.21 18.58
C ALA A 58 -2.78 -0.40 17.49
N ASP A 59 -3.03 0.03 16.24
CA ASP A 59 -2.02 -0.01 15.17
C ASP A 59 -0.97 1.12 15.34
N GLY A 60 -1.23 2.11 16.22
CA GLY A 60 -0.29 3.20 16.49
C GLY A 60 -0.01 4.12 15.30
N ILE A 61 -0.96 4.23 14.36
CA ILE A 61 -0.83 5.02 13.14
C ILE A 61 -1.46 6.40 13.33
N GLN A 62 -0.62 7.42 13.49
CA GLN A 62 -1.04 8.83 13.59
C GLN A 62 -0.83 9.58 12.27
N LYS A 63 -1.44 9.08 11.18
CA LYS A 63 -1.39 9.72 9.86
C LYS A 63 -2.73 9.59 9.15
N ASP A 64 -3.11 10.63 8.43
CA ASP A 64 -4.31 10.61 7.57
C ASP A 64 -4.08 9.82 6.29
N TYR A 65 -5.19 9.40 5.68
CA TYR A 65 -5.25 8.73 4.37
C TYR A 65 -4.48 7.39 4.35
N VAL A 66 -4.56 6.65 5.45
CA VAL A 66 -3.94 5.34 5.61
C VAL A 66 -4.98 4.25 5.51
N PHE A 67 -4.69 3.22 4.73
CA PHE A 67 -5.42 1.96 4.74
C PHE A 67 -4.50 0.82 5.17
N LYS A 68 -5.13 -0.20 5.74
CA LYS A 68 -4.53 -1.42 6.25
C LYS A 68 -4.92 -2.58 5.33
N LEU A 69 -3.92 -3.37 4.94
CA LEU A 69 -4.12 -4.66 4.31
C LEU A 69 -3.75 -5.76 5.31
N GLN A 70 -4.67 -6.68 5.59
CA GLN A 70 -4.43 -7.77 6.52
C GLN A 70 -4.82 -9.13 5.94
N PHE A 71 -3.93 -10.11 6.13
CA PHE A 71 -4.20 -11.52 5.89
C PHE A 71 -3.50 -12.37 6.94
N LYS A 72 -4.27 -13.05 7.80
CA LYS A 72 -3.74 -13.80 8.95
C LYS A 72 -2.82 -12.89 9.80
N SER A 73 -1.55 -13.26 9.95
CA SER A 73 -0.53 -12.49 10.69
C SER A 73 0.18 -11.42 9.84
N HIS A 74 -0.09 -11.36 8.53
CA HIS A 74 0.52 -10.35 7.65
C HIS A 74 -0.29 -9.07 7.70
N VAL A 75 0.36 -7.96 8.06
CA VAL A 75 -0.23 -6.63 8.13
C VAL A 75 0.65 -5.65 7.38
N TYR A 76 0.04 -4.87 6.49
CA TYR A 76 0.67 -3.77 5.78
C TYR A 76 -0.14 -2.49 5.94
N PHE A 77 0.57 -1.36 6.02
CA PHE A 77 -0.05 -0.04 6.01
C PHE A 77 0.44 0.75 4.81
N PHE A 78 -0.50 1.36 4.10
CA PHE A 78 -0.26 2.20 2.95
C PHE A 78 -0.94 3.54 3.13
N ARG A 79 -0.23 4.62 2.80
CA ARG A 79 -0.74 5.98 2.84
C ARG A 79 -0.79 6.58 1.45
N ALA A 80 -1.94 7.15 1.09
CA ALA A 80 -2.10 7.96 -0.11
C ALA A 80 -1.67 9.42 0.15
N GLU A 81 -1.32 10.15 -0.92
CA GLU A 81 -0.88 11.55 -0.80
C GLU A 81 -2.04 12.53 -0.51
N SER A 82 -3.27 12.16 -0.90
CA SER A 82 -4.46 13.00 -0.74
C SER A 82 -5.71 12.16 -0.44
N LYS A 83 -6.76 12.82 0.08
CA LYS A 83 -8.09 12.24 0.25
C LYS A 83 -8.65 11.67 -1.06
N TYR A 84 -8.49 12.42 -2.15
CA TYR A 84 -8.99 12.01 -3.46
C TYR A 84 -8.36 10.69 -3.93
N THR A 85 -7.03 10.54 -3.78
CA THR A 85 -6.34 9.30 -4.14
C THR A 85 -6.64 8.16 -3.15
N PHE A 86 -7.02 8.49 -1.92
CA PHE A 86 -7.37 7.51 -0.88
C PHE A 86 -8.73 6.84 -1.12
N GLU A 87 -9.70 7.58 -1.65
CA GLU A 87 -11.06 7.10 -1.89
C GLU A 87 -11.24 6.37 -3.23
N ARG A 88 -10.16 6.27 -4.04
CA ARG A 88 -10.17 5.77 -5.43
C ARG A 88 -9.85 4.28 -5.58
#